data_AF-A0A957LIF0-F1
#
_entry.id   AF-A0A957LIF0-F1
#
_cell.length_a   1.000
_cell.length_b   1.000
_cell.length_c   1.000
_cell.angle_alpha   90.00
_cell.angle_beta   90.00
_cell.angle_gamma   90.00
#
_symmetry.space_group_name_H-M   'P 1'
#
loop_
_entity.id
_entity.type
_entity.pdbx_description
1 polymer ?
#
loop_
_entity_poly.entity_id
_entity_poly.type
_entity_poly.pdbx_seq_one_letter_code
_entity_poly.pdbx_strand_id
1 'polypeptide(L)' 'MLQILYQDEALVAIHKPAGLLVHRTYLASEAAEFALQQVRDQIGQHVYPVHRLDRPT' A
#
# COMPACT_ATOMS: atom_id res chain seq x y z
N MET A 1 3.97 -9.83 1.97
CA MET A 1 5.10 -9.02 1.46
C MET A 1 4.76 -8.62 0.03
N LEU A 2 4.75 -7.32 -0.26
CA LEU A 2 4.36 -6.79 -1.57
C LEU A 2 5.56 -6.76 -2.50
N GLN A 3 5.33 -7.02 -3.78
CA GLN A 3 6.38 -6.91 -4.80
C GLN A 3 6.71 -5.43 -5.03
N ILE A 4 7.96 -5.06 -4.76
CA ILE A 4 8.50 -3.74 -5.08
C ILE A 4 8.94 -3.76 -6.54
N LEU A 5 8.40 -2.83 -7.33
CA LEU A 5 8.75 -2.62 -8.74
C LEU A 5 9.89 -1.62 -8.88
N TYR A 6 9.95 -0.64 -7.97
CA TYR A 6 10.97 0.40 -7.93
C TYR A 6 11.08 0.99 -6.51
N GLN A 7 12.29 1.35 -6.11
CA GLN A 7 12.55 2.04 -4.85
C GLN A 7 13.83 2.89 -4.98
N ASP A 8 13.76 4.14 -4.54
CA ASP A 8 14.90 5.02 -4.33
C ASP A 8 14.77 5.77 -2.98
N GLU A 9 15.53 6.85 -2.80
CA GLU A 9 15.50 7.67 -1.58
C GLU A 9 14.22 8.50 -1.42
N ALA A 10 13.47 8.73 -2.51
CA ALA A 10 12.33 9.64 -2.55
C ALA A 10 10.98 8.93 -2.67
N LEU A 11 10.91 7.79 -3.35
CA LEU A 11 9.66 7.09 -3.64
C LEU A 11 9.81 5.56 -3.72
N VAL A 12 8.67 4.88 -3.59
CA VAL A 12 8.54 3.43 -3.75
C VAL A 12 7.30 3.11 -4.59
N ALA A 13 7.46 2.22 -5.56
CA ALA A 13 6.37 1.71 -6.39
C ALA A 13 6.22 0.21 -6.15
N ILE A 14 4.98 -0.23 -5.89
CA ILE A 14 4.66 -1.63 -5.63
C ILE A 14 3.64 -2.16 -6.64
N HIS A 15 3.72 -3.45 -6.92
CA HIS A 15 2.68 -4.16 -7.65
C HIS A 15 1.56 -4.52 -6.66
N LYS A 16 0.49 -3.72 -6.66
CA LYS A 16 -0.65 -3.92 -5.74
C LYS A 16 -1.51 -5.08 -6.26
N PRO A 17 -1.74 -6.15 -5.48
CA PRO A 17 -2.69 -7.18 -5.89
C PRO A 17 -4.13 -6.64 -5.85
N ALA A 18 -4.98 -7.18 -6.73
CA ALA A 18 -6.42 -6.98 -6.66
C ALA A 18 -6.98 -7.46 -5.31
N GLY A 19 -7.99 -6.75 -4.82
CA GLY A 19 -8.62 -7.00 -3.52
C GLY A 19 -8.01 -6.23 -2.34
N LEU A 20 -6.76 -5.74 -2.48
CA LEU A 20 -6.05 -5.00 -1.43
C LEU A 20 -6.41 -3.51 -1.45
N LEU A 21 -6.75 -2.98 -0.27
CA LEU A 21 -7.02 -1.56 -0.07
C LEU A 21 -5.72 -0.77 0.11
N VAL A 22 -5.65 0.44 -0.46
CA VAL A 22 -4.47 1.32 -0.33
C VAL A 22 -4.36 1.90 1.09
N HIS A 23 -5.44 2.49 1.59
CA HIS A 23 -5.52 3.10 2.92
C HIS A 23 -6.85 2.75 3.60
N ARG A 24 -6.93 2.99 4.91
CA ARG A 24 -8.15 2.78 5.70
C ARG A 24 -9.28 3.64 5.15
N THR A 25 -10.45 3.04 4.98
CA THR A 25 -11.70 3.75 4.65
C THR A 25 -12.73 3.43 5.72
N TYR A 26 -13.71 4.33 5.90
CA TYR A 26 -14.78 4.14 6.90
C TYR A 26 -15.60 2.86 6.64
N LEU A 27 -15.84 2.55 5.37
CA LEU A 27 -16.58 1.36 4.92
C LEU A 27 -15.81 0.05 5.08
N ALA A 28 -14.50 0.11 5.29
CA ALA A 28 -13.64 -1.07 5.41
C ALA A 28 -12.94 -1.11 6.78
N SER A 29 -13.65 -0.73 7.84
CA SER A 29 -13.14 -0.73 9.22
C SER A 29 -12.65 -2.10 9.68
N GLU A 30 -13.23 -3.19 9.14
CA GLU A 30 -12.85 -4.59 9.39
C GLU A 30 -11.68 -5.10 8.52
N ALA A 31 -11.24 -4.35 7.50
CA ALA A 31 -10.08 -4.76 6.73
C ALA A 31 -8.82 -4.69 7.60
N ALA A 32 -8.16 -5.84 7.79
CA ALA A 32 -7.00 -5.98 8.65
C ALA A 32 -5.69 -5.53 8.00
N GLU A 33 -5.65 -5.44 6.66
CA GLU A 33 -4.41 -5.22 5.91
C GLU A 33 -4.57 -4.17 4.81
N PHE A 34 -3.66 -3.19 4.79
CA PHE A 34 -3.60 -2.09 3.82
C PHE A 34 -2.23 -2.01 3.18
N ALA A 35 -2.18 -1.62 1.90
CA ALA A 35 -0.92 -1.51 1.16
C ALA A 35 0.08 -0.58 1.87
N LEU A 36 -0.37 0.58 2.37
CA LEU A 36 0.51 1.53 3.08
C LEU A 36 1.16 0.93 4.32
N GLN A 37 0.44 0.13 5.11
CA GLN A 37 0.99 -0.52 6.30
C GLN A 37 1.98 -1.60 5.92
N GLN A 38 1.64 -2.45 4.94
CA GLN A 38 2.53 -3.49 4.46
C GLN A 38 3.83 -2.91 3.88
N VAL A 39 3.75 -1.85 3.08
CA VAL A 39 4.94 -1.19 2.52
C VAL A 39 5.77 -0.56 3.64
N ARG A 40 5.14 0.18 4.56
CA ARG A 40 5.83 0.79 5.71
C ARG A 40 6.60 -0.25 6.50
N ASP A 41 5.95 -1.35 6.86
CA ASP A 41 6.54 -2.40 7.69
C ASP A 41 7.63 -3.16 6.92
N GLN A 42 7.48 -3.33 5.60
CA GLN A 42 8.46 -3.98 4.73
C GLN A 42 9.74 -3.15 4.53
N ILE A 43 9.64 -1.81 4.41
CA ILE A 43 10.80 -0.94 4.19
C ILE A 43 11.32 -0.27 5.47
N GLY A 44 10.61 -0.43 6.59
CA GLY A 44 10.97 0.16 7.88
C GLY A 44 10.83 1.69 7.93
N GLN A 45 10.06 2.30 7.03
CA GLN A 45 9.92 3.76 6.92
C GLN A 45 8.47 4.17 6.69
N HIS A 46 8.07 5.33 7.21
CA HIS A 46 6.75 5.87 6.94
C HIS A 46 6.61 6.28 5.47
N VAL A 47 5.47 5.98 4.86
CA VAL A 47 5.17 6.28 3.45
C VAL A 47 3.86 7.04 3.32
N TYR A 48 3.80 7.94 2.35
CA TYR A 48 2.59 8.69 1.99
C TYR A 48 2.13 8.30 0.59
N PRO A 49 0.82 8.06 0.37
CA PRO A 49 0.32 7.76 -0.97
C PRO A 49 0.34 9.03 -1.83
N VAL A 50 0.92 8.94 -3.04
CA VAL A 50 0.80 9.98 -4.07
C VAL A 50 -0.49 9.82 -4.88
N HIS A 51 -0.94 8.58 -5.06
CA HIS A 51 -2.22 8.23 -5.67
C HIS A 51 -2.77 6.93 -5.04
N ARG A 52 -4.00 6.54 -5.42
CA ARG A 52 -4.61 5.26 -5.01
C ARG A 52 -5.13 4.49 -6.21
N LEU A 53 -5.05 3.17 -6.13
CA LEU A 53 -5.79 2.26 -6.99
C LEU A 53 -7.01 1.75 -6.22
N ASP A 54 -8.11 1.52 -6.92
CA ASP A 54 -9.30 0.97 -6.30
C ASP A 54 -9.10 -0.48 -5.88
N ARG A 55 -10.00 -0.97 -5.02
CA ARG A 55 -9.91 -2.33 -4.48
C ARG A 55 -9.85 -3.42 -5.56
N PRO A 56 -10.67 -3.42 -6.63
CA PRO A 56 -10.67 -4.53 -7.59
C PRO A 56 -9.52 -4.46 -8.60
N THR A 57 -8.77 -3.35 -8.64
CA THR A 57 -7.57 -3.19 -9.49
C THR A 57 -6.42 -3.99 -8.93
#